data_AF-A0A9P4P325-F1
#
_entry.id   AF-A0A9P4P325-F1
#
_cell.length_a   1.000
_cell.length_b   1.000
_cell.length_c   1.000
_cell.angle_alpha   90.00
_cell.angle_beta   90.00
_cell.angle_gamma   90.00
#
_symmetry.space_group_name_H-M   'P 1'
#
loop_
_entity.id
_entity.type
_entity.pdbx_description
1 polymer ?
#
loop_
_entity_poly.entity_id
_entity_poly.type
_entity_poly.pdbx_seq_one_letter_code
_entity_poly.pdbx_strand_id
1 'polypeptide(L)'
;MLRFLAYATASMHSNRRIQPIPQDFISALAHFGVTPSELLPHLEIPQLPLVTQLPILPPPPGEISLPQVDQLLGAELVGIPDYMRYVPSHLPQIPSRHTWQDTAIYPAREVDARRIRELATEEGVLAEQAMRKLVASGAHAKAATKIQRSSKDQAIWEAAMQSLLEMDDEQKQKEDAAAMDWEGENHALRAPGVVIQKATDLSSTMLVNYEEKYWRPQKRKH
;
A
#
# COMPACT_ATOMS: atom_id res chain seq x y z
N MET A 1 39.86 -6.27 26.18
CA MET A 1 38.65 -5.70 26.82
C MET A 1 37.35 -6.34 26.34
N LEU A 2 37.05 -6.40 25.03
CA LEU A 2 35.76 -6.97 24.56
C LEU A 2 35.50 -8.42 24.99
N ARG A 3 36.53 -9.29 24.97
CA ARG A 3 36.39 -10.69 25.43
C ARG A 3 36.10 -10.82 26.93
N PHE A 4 36.64 -9.92 27.74
CA PHE A 4 36.37 -9.87 29.18
C PHE A 4 34.93 -9.48 29.47
N LEU A 5 34.46 -8.42 28.80
CA LEU A 5 33.08 -7.98 28.93
C LEU A 5 32.10 -9.02 28.41
N ALA A 6 32.43 -9.75 27.33
CA ALA A 6 31.60 -10.86 26.84
C ALA A 6 31.42 -11.97 27.88
N TYR A 7 32.46 -12.27 28.68
CA TYR A 7 32.37 -13.24 29.76
C TYR A 7 31.53 -12.72 30.93
N ALA A 8 31.74 -11.47 31.34
CA ALA A 8 30.95 -10.83 32.38
C ALA A 8 29.46 -10.74 31.98
N THR A 9 29.16 -10.41 30.72
CA THR A 9 27.78 -10.39 30.23
C THR A 9 27.20 -11.80 30.09
N ALA A 10 27.98 -12.81 29.70
CA ALA A 10 27.51 -14.20 29.68
C ALA A 10 27.13 -14.70 31.09
N SER A 11 27.95 -14.42 32.11
CA SER A 11 27.64 -14.70 33.53
C SER A 11 26.42 -13.93 34.04
N MET A 12 26.25 -12.67 33.60
CA MET A 12 25.08 -11.88 33.93
C MET A 12 23.79 -12.48 33.33
N HIS A 13 23.82 -12.79 32.04
CA HIS A 13 22.67 -13.33 31.30
C HIS A 13 22.30 -14.76 31.73
N SER A 14 23.26 -15.59 32.15
CA SER A 14 22.95 -16.93 32.68
C SER A 14 22.08 -16.86 33.94
N ASN A 15 22.23 -15.80 34.73
CA ASN A 15 21.38 -15.50 35.88
C ASN A 15 20.15 -14.63 35.53
N ARG A 16 19.84 -14.45 34.24
CA ARG A 16 18.72 -13.65 33.73
C ARG A 16 18.72 -12.20 34.22
N ARG A 17 19.89 -11.66 34.57
CA ARG A 17 20.06 -10.27 34.99
C ARG A 17 20.35 -9.41 33.78
N ILE A 18 19.97 -8.14 33.87
CA ILE A 18 20.22 -7.12 32.84
C ILE A 18 21.40 -6.20 33.24
N GLN A 19 21.73 -6.15 34.53
CA GLN A 19 22.87 -5.39 35.05
C GLN A 19 23.93 -6.32 35.65
N PRO A 20 25.22 -6.12 35.31
CA PRO A 20 26.30 -6.92 35.88
C PRO A 20 26.57 -6.52 37.33
N ILE A 21 26.85 -7.50 38.17
CA ILE A 21 27.19 -7.34 39.60
C ILE A 21 28.70 -7.63 39.76
N PRO A 22 29.38 -7.15 40.83
CA PRO A 22 30.79 -7.47 41.07
C PRO A 22 31.17 -8.95 40.92
N GLN A 23 30.28 -9.89 41.29
CA GLN A 23 30.51 -11.33 41.12
C GLN A 23 30.73 -11.75 39.67
N ASP A 24 30.07 -11.10 38.70
CA ASP A 24 30.26 -11.39 37.27
C ASP A 24 31.67 -11.01 36.84
N PHE A 25 32.19 -9.90 37.34
CA PHE A 25 33.56 -9.47 37.08
C PHE A 25 34.58 -10.36 37.78
N ILE A 26 34.30 -10.85 39.00
CA ILE A 26 35.15 -11.82 39.70
C ILE A 26 35.23 -13.13 38.88
N SER A 27 34.09 -13.62 38.39
CA SER A 27 34.05 -14.83 37.56
C SER A 27 34.79 -14.65 36.23
N ALA A 28 34.66 -13.48 35.61
CA ALA A 28 35.38 -13.15 34.39
C ALA A 28 36.89 -13.04 34.66
N LEU A 29 37.32 -12.36 35.73
CA LEU A 29 38.74 -12.25 36.11
C LEU A 29 39.35 -13.64 36.36
N ALA A 30 38.64 -14.51 37.08
CA ALA A 30 39.06 -15.89 37.30
C ALA A 30 39.25 -16.66 35.99
N HIS A 31 38.37 -16.46 34.99
CA HIS A 31 38.53 -17.05 33.66
C HIS A 31 39.79 -16.55 32.91
N PHE A 32 40.19 -15.30 33.14
CA PHE A 32 41.44 -14.74 32.59
C PHE A 32 42.67 -15.02 33.47
N GLY A 33 42.54 -15.81 34.53
CA GLY A 33 43.63 -16.20 35.42
C GLY A 33 44.10 -15.11 36.38
N VAL A 34 43.28 -14.07 36.60
CA VAL A 34 43.59 -12.98 37.52
C VAL A 34 42.77 -13.15 38.79
N THR A 35 43.45 -13.19 39.93
CA THR A 35 42.76 -13.24 41.24
C THR A 35 42.50 -11.82 41.76
N PRO A 36 41.39 -11.58 42.50
CA PRO A 36 41.11 -10.24 43.05
C PRO A 36 42.19 -9.76 44.03
N SER A 37 42.93 -10.67 44.66
CA SER A 37 44.06 -10.36 45.54
C SER A 37 45.24 -9.70 44.81
N GLU A 38 45.48 -10.06 43.56
CA GLU A 38 46.56 -9.46 42.74
C GLU A 38 46.28 -8.00 42.37
N LEU A 39 45.01 -7.57 42.45
CA LEU A 39 44.61 -6.20 42.15
C LEU A 39 44.79 -5.24 43.34
N LEU A 40 44.89 -5.76 44.57
CA LEU A 40 45.10 -4.96 45.77
C LEU A 40 46.33 -4.02 45.70
N PRO A 41 47.53 -4.48 45.30
CA PRO A 41 48.70 -3.59 45.18
C PRO A 41 48.51 -2.49 44.14
N HIS A 42 47.59 -2.64 43.19
CA HIS A 42 47.33 -1.62 42.16
C HIS A 42 46.43 -0.49 42.67
N LEU A 43 45.77 -0.67 43.82
CA LEU A 43 45.00 0.39 44.49
C LEU A 43 45.90 1.43 45.16
N GLU A 44 47.14 1.08 45.48
CA GLU A 44 48.13 1.95 46.11
C GLU A 44 48.82 2.88 45.09
N ILE A 45 48.64 2.63 43.80
CA ILE A 45 49.17 3.48 42.74
C ILE A 45 48.39 4.80 42.75
N PRO A 46 49.05 5.97 42.88
CA PRO A 46 48.35 7.26 42.90
C PRO A 46 47.56 7.43 41.60
N GLN A 47 46.24 7.56 41.72
CA GLN A 47 45.35 7.70 40.58
C GLN A 47 45.68 8.99 39.83
N LEU A 48 45.98 8.86 38.53
CA LEU A 48 46.19 10.01 37.66
C LEU A 48 44.88 10.82 37.58
N PRO A 49 44.87 12.11 37.94
CA PRO A 49 43.65 12.87 38.19
C PRO A 49 42.83 13.26 36.94
N LEU A 50 42.98 12.61 35.78
CA LEU A 50 42.45 13.16 34.53
C LEU A 50 41.75 12.20 33.54
N VAL A 51 41.88 10.87 33.67
CA VAL A 51 41.39 9.96 32.59
C VAL A 51 40.06 9.27 32.92
N THR A 52 39.60 9.28 34.17
CA THR A 52 38.44 8.47 34.61
C THR A 52 37.10 9.20 34.63
N GLN A 53 37.09 10.53 34.50
CA GLN A 53 35.84 11.30 34.42
C GLN A 53 35.55 11.60 32.96
N LEU A 54 34.63 10.84 32.36
CA LEU A 54 34.02 11.24 31.10
C LEU A 54 33.50 12.68 31.26
N PRO A 55 33.84 13.61 30.36
CA PRO A 55 33.32 14.97 30.44
C PRO A 55 31.79 14.88 30.47
N ILE A 56 31.19 15.53 31.47
CA ILE A 56 29.74 15.59 31.62
C ILE A 56 29.19 16.20 30.34
N LEU A 57 28.51 15.38 29.53
CA LEU A 57 27.84 15.85 28.34
C LEU A 57 26.75 16.84 28.79
N PRO A 58 26.63 18.01 28.12
CA PRO A 58 25.53 18.91 28.39
C PRO A 58 24.20 18.15 28.19
N PRO A 59 23.15 18.46 28.99
CA PRO A 59 21.86 17.82 28.84
C PRO A 59 21.40 17.95 27.38
N PRO A 60 20.81 16.90 26.80
CA PRO A 60 20.32 16.96 25.43
C PRO A 60 19.36 18.16 25.31
N PRO A 61 19.44 18.93 24.20
CA PRO A 61 18.49 20.02 23.97
C PRO A 61 17.08 19.45 24.10
N GLY A 62 16.21 20.16 24.82
CA GLY A 62 14.83 19.74 25.06
C GLY A 62 14.18 19.32 23.75
N GLU A 63 13.47 18.18 23.78
CA GLU A 63 12.79 17.65 22.61
C GLU A 63 11.98 18.76 21.93
N ILE A 64 12.26 18.97 20.64
CA ILE A 64 11.52 19.90 19.82
C ILE A 64 10.06 19.45 19.88
N SER A 65 9.18 20.31 20.42
CA SER A 65 7.75 20.05 20.42
C SER A 65 7.31 19.80 18.99
N LEU A 66 6.86 18.57 18.71
CA LEU A 66 6.37 18.20 17.40
C LEU A 66 5.24 19.16 16.99
N PRO A 67 5.13 19.52 15.71
CA PRO A 67 4.02 20.34 15.24
C PRO A 67 2.70 19.68 15.63
N GLN A 68 1.76 20.48 16.15
CA GLN A 68 0.44 19.98 16.54
C GLN A 68 -0.29 19.46 15.30
N VAL A 69 -0.31 18.14 15.16
CA VAL A 69 -0.98 17.43 14.05
C VAL A 69 -2.50 17.58 14.10
N ASP A 70 -3.02 18.14 15.20
CA ASP A 70 -4.44 18.30 15.49
C ASP A 70 -5.16 19.16 14.43
N GLN A 71 -4.50 20.19 13.92
CA GLN A 71 -5.07 21.05 12.87
C GLN A 71 -5.11 20.37 11.50
N LEU A 72 -4.27 19.37 11.27
CA LEU A 72 -4.15 18.68 9.98
C LEU A 72 -5.13 17.50 9.88
N LEU A 73 -5.36 16.80 10.99
CA LEU A 73 -6.15 15.57 11.03
C LEU A 73 -7.66 15.83 11.18
N GLY A 74 -8.07 17.02 11.64
CA GLY A 74 -9.47 17.37 11.84
C GLY A 74 -10.08 16.78 13.12
N ALA A 75 -11.16 17.39 13.62
CA ALA A 75 -11.75 17.08 14.92
C ALA A 75 -12.25 15.63 15.06
N GLU A 76 -12.54 14.94 13.95
CA GLU A 76 -12.98 13.54 13.98
C GLU A 76 -11.83 12.56 14.25
N LEU A 77 -10.62 12.86 13.76
CA LEU A 77 -9.43 12.02 13.99
C LEU A 77 -8.67 12.40 15.28
N VAL A 78 -8.84 13.64 15.74
CA VAL A 78 -8.30 14.16 17.02
C VAL A 78 -9.27 13.92 18.18
N GLY A 79 -10.48 13.44 17.87
CA GLY A 79 -11.64 13.51 18.75
C GLY A 79 -11.35 13.06 20.17
N ILE A 80 -11.34 14.03 21.09
CA ILE A 80 -11.45 13.82 22.54
C ILE A 80 -12.83 13.21 22.76
N PRO A 81 -12.89 11.91 23.01
CA PRO A 81 -14.16 11.21 23.09
C PRO A 81 -14.63 11.19 24.54
N ASP A 82 -15.94 11.01 24.73
CA ASP A 82 -16.57 10.93 26.06
C ASP A 82 -15.95 9.87 27.00
N TYR A 83 -15.16 8.93 26.47
CA TYR A 83 -14.44 7.91 27.26
C TYR A 83 -13.22 8.43 28.02
N MET A 84 -12.72 9.65 27.78
CA MET A 84 -11.63 10.24 28.58
C MET A 84 -11.98 10.36 30.07
N ARG A 85 -13.25 10.23 30.45
CA ARG A 85 -13.70 10.16 31.85
C ARG A 85 -13.12 8.97 32.62
N TYR A 86 -12.75 7.89 31.92
CA TYR A 86 -12.23 6.66 32.53
C TYR A 86 -10.74 6.44 32.27
N VAL A 87 -10.06 7.37 31.58
CA VAL A 87 -8.65 7.25 31.21
C VAL A 87 -7.79 8.07 32.18
N PRO A 88 -6.94 7.43 33.00
CA PRO A 88 -6.01 8.12 33.87
C PRO A 88 -5.08 9.09 33.12
N SER A 89 -4.76 10.23 33.75
CA SER A 89 -3.92 11.29 33.17
C SER A 89 -2.46 10.90 32.93
N HIS A 90 -1.98 9.81 33.53
CA HIS A 90 -0.61 9.30 33.35
C HIS A 90 -0.48 8.33 32.17
N LEU A 91 -1.59 7.93 31.55
CA LEU A 91 -1.55 7.11 30.34
C LEU A 91 -1.36 8.01 29.11
N PRO A 92 -0.72 7.49 28.06
CA PRO A 92 -0.67 8.18 26.78
C PRO A 92 -2.10 8.41 26.25
N GLN A 93 -2.25 9.43 25.41
CA GLN A 93 -3.52 9.66 24.71
C GLN A 93 -3.88 8.43 23.88
N ILE A 94 -5.15 8.04 23.93
CA ILE A 94 -5.65 6.89 23.19
C ILE A 94 -5.60 7.22 21.70
N PRO A 95 -5.22 6.25 20.83
CA PRO A 95 -5.22 6.46 19.39
C PRO A 95 -6.63 6.78 18.84
N SER A 96 -6.68 7.26 17.61
CA SER A 96 -7.93 7.65 16.95
C SER A 96 -8.95 6.50 16.89
N ARG A 97 -10.24 6.84 16.75
CA ARG A 97 -11.36 5.88 16.71
C ARG A 97 -11.15 4.75 15.70
N HIS A 98 -10.51 5.05 14.56
CA HIS A 98 -10.21 4.09 13.49
C HIS A 98 -9.22 2.99 13.90
N THR A 99 -8.46 3.17 14.98
CA THR A 99 -7.50 2.16 15.46
C THR A 99 -8.16 1.03 16.25
N TRP A 100 -9.33 1.29 16.85
CA TRP A 100 -9.98 0.36 17.79
C TRP A 100 -11.47 0.14 17.52
N GLN A 101 -12.08 0.91 16.61
CA GLN A 101 -13.40 0.64 16.07
C GLN A 101 -13.32 0.37 14.58
N ASP A 102 -14.06 -0.64 14.15
CA ASP A 102 -14.28 -0.89 12.72
C ASP A 102 -15.10 0.25 12.13
N THR A 103 -14.45 1.08 11.31
CA THR A 103 -15.13 2.08 10.50
C THR A 103 -15.43 1.45 9.15
N ALA A 104 -16.63 0.91 9.02
CA ALA A 104 -17.06 0.29 7.78
C ALA A 104 -17.21 1.36 6.68
N ILE A 105 -16.13 1.58 5.93
CA ILE A 105 -16.12 2.38 4.72
C ILE A 105 -16.71 1.47 3.63
N TYR A 106 -18.02 1.51 3.49
CA TYR A 106 -18.67 0.88 2.35
C TYR A 106 -18.52 1.84 1.16
N PRO A 107 -17.71 1.52 0.13
CA PRO A 107 -17.84 2.24 -1.13
C PRO A 107 -19.30 2.10 -1.57
N ALA A 108 -19.91 3.19 -2.04
CA ALA A 108 -21.28 3.17 -2.51
C ALA A 108 -21.38 2.16 -3.66
N ARG A 109 -21.89 0.97 -3.36
CA ARG A 109 -22.09 -0.07 -4.36
C ARG A 109 -23.34 0.26 -5.14
N GLU A 110 -23.23 0.28 -6.46
CA GLU A 110 -24.40 0.36 -7.31
C GLU A 110 -25.30 -0.86 -7.09
N VAL A 111 -26.58 -0.61 -6.81
CA VAL A 111 -27.58 -1.66 -6.55
C VAL A 111 -28.33 -2.02 -7.83
N ASP A 112 -28.38 -1.10 -8.79
CA ASP A 112 -29.15 -1.26 -10.04
C ASP A 112 -28.46 -2.21 -11.02
N ALA A 113 -29.09 -3.36 -11.27
CA ALA A 113 -28.52 -4.41 -12.12
C ALA A 113 -28.27 -3.99 -13.58
N ARG A 114 -29.00 -3.00 -14.11
CA ARG A 114 -28.78 -2.49 -15.48
C ARG A 114 -27.49 -1.67 -15.54
N ARG A 115 -27.32 -0.76 -14.59
CA ARG A 115 -26.15 0.10 -14.47
C ARG A 115 -24.87 -0.71 -14.23
N ILE A 116 -24.95 -1.75 -13.40
CA ILE A 116 -23.82 -2.68 -13.21
C ILE A 116 -23.41 -3.35 -14.53
N ARG A 117 -24.37 -3.72 -15.39
CA ARG A 117 -24.05 -4.33 -16.69
C ARG A 117 -23.43 -3.31 -17.64
N GLU A 118 -23.99 -2.10 -17.68
CA GLU A 118 -23.48 -0.99 -18.49
C GLU A 118 -22.04 -0.65 -18.09
N LEU A 119 -21.77 -0.42 -16.80
CA LEU A 119 -20.41 -0.20 -16.30
C LEU A 119 -19.47 -1.37 -16.60
N ALA A 120 -19.91 -2.61 -16.39
CA ALA A 120 -19.09 -3.77 -16.71
C ALA A 120 -18.74 -3.85 -18.22
N THR A 121 -19.67 -3.44 -19.10
CA THR A 121 -19.39 -3.37 -20.54
C THR A 121 -18.45 -2.21 -20.88
N GLU A 122 -18.61 -1.05 -20.26
CA GLU A 122 -17.74 0.11 -20.46
C GLU A 122 -16.31 -0.18 -19.99
N GLU A 123 -16.15 -0.73 -18.80
CA GLU A 123 -14.86 -1.17 -18.26
C GLU A 123 -14.22 -2.25 -19.15
N GLY A 124 -15.03 -3.17 -19.68
CA GLY A 124 -14.56 -4.20 -20.62
C GLY A 124 -14.04 -3.61 -21.93
N VAL A 125 -14.75 -2.65 -22.52
CA VAL A 125 -14.32 -1.95 -23.73
C VAL A 125 -13.04 -1.16 -23.49
N LEU A 126 -12.95 -0.44 -22.37
CA LEU A 126 -11.74 0.30 -21.99
C LEU A 126 -10.53 -0.63 -21.79
N ALA A 127 -10.74 -1.78 -21.14
CA ALA A 127 -9.69 -2.78 -20.97
C ALA A 127 -9.22 -3.35 -22.32
N GLU A 128 -10.15 -3.62 -23.25
CA GLU A 128 -9.81 -4.08 -24.59
C GLU A 128 -9.00 -3.04 -25.37
N GLN A 129 -9.43 -1.78 -25.38
CA GLN A 129 -8.70 -0.69 -26.01
C GLN A 129 -7.30 -0.52 -25.42
N ALA A 130 -7.16 -0.59 -24.09
CA ALA A 130 -5.87 -0.55 -23.44
C ALA A 130 -4.97 -1.73 -23.85
N MET A 131 -5.52 -2.95 -23.94
CA MET A 131 -4.77 -4.11 -24.40
C MET A 131 -4.31 -3.96 -25.86
N ARG A 132 -5.19 -3.47 -26.76
CA ARG A 132 -4.82 -3.21 -28.17
C ARG A 132 -3.67 -2.22 -28.26
N LYS A 133 -3.72 -1.13 -27.48
CA LYS A 133 -2.64 -0.12 -27.40
C LYS A 133 -1.34 -0.70 -26.84
N LEU A 134 -1.40 -1.54 -25.81
CA LEU A 134 -0.22 -2.22 -25.25
C LEU A 134 0.43 -3.19 -26.26
N VAL A 135 -0.38 -4.00 -26.94
CA VAL A 135 0.08 -4.92 -27.98
C VAL A 135 0.72 -4.16 -29.15
N ALA A 136 0.13 -3.03 -29.56
CA ALA A 136 0.64 -2.18 -30.62
C ALA A 136 1.97 -1.48 -30.23
N SER A 137 2.10 -1.06 -28.96
CA SER A 137 3.31 -0.43 -28.42
C SER A 137 4.44 -1.44 -28.09
N GLY A 138 4.23 -2.74 -28.34
CA GLY A 138 5.25 -3.78 -28.19
C GLY A 138 5.58 -4.16 -26.74
N ALA A 139 4.87 -3.60 -25.75
CA ALA A 139 5.01 -3.99 -24.36
C ALA A 139 4.33 -5.35 -24.15
N HIS A 140 5.14 -6.39 -23.94
CA HIS A 140 4.79 -7.81 -23.68
C HIS A 140 4.85 -8.79 -24.86
N ALA A 141 5.84 -8.69 -25.75
CA ALA A 141 6.15 -9.75 -26.72
C ALA A 141 6.93 -10.96 -26.14
N LYS A 142 6.71 -11.38 -24.87
CA LYS A 142 7.39 -12.59 -24.32
C LYS A 142 6.56 -13.53 -23.44
N ALA A 143 5.25 -13.36 -23.29
CA ALA A 143 4.46 -14.31 -22.50
C ALA A 143 3.24 -14.87 -23.25
N ALA A 144 3.30 -16.19 -23.46
CA ALA A 144 2.19 -17.14 -23.29
C ALA A 144 1.37 -17.66 -24.48
N THR A 145 1.67 -17.37 -25.75
CA THR A 145 1.22 -18.29 -26.83
C THR A 145 2.12 -18.21 -28.06
N LYS A 146 2.94 -19.25 -28.30
CA LYS A 146 3.57 -19.46 -29.62
C LYS A 146 2.51 -19.94 -30.60
N ILE A 147 1.62 -19.04 -31.02
CA ILE A 147 0.84 -19.27 -32.24
C ILE A 147 1.84 -18.99 -33.38
N GLN A 148 2.33 -20.06 -34.01
CA GLN A 148 3.16 -19.96 -35.22
C GLN A 148 2.28 -19.45 -36.36
N ARG A 149 2.03 -18.13 -36.39
CA ARG A 149 1.41 -17.48 -37.55
C ARG A 149 2.42 -17.51 -38.69
N SER A 150 1.98 -17.87 -39.89
CA SER A 150 2.86 -17.74 -41.05
C SER A 150 3.21 -16.25 -41.25
N SER A 151 4.34 -15.94 -41.88
CA SER A 151 4.74 -14.53 -42.11
C SER A 151 3.66 -13.72 -42.84
N LYS A 152 2.87 -14.37 -43.71
CA LYS A 152 1.71 -13.75 -44.39
C LYS A 152 0.56 -13.48 -43.41
N ASP A 153 0.24 -14.43 -42.54
CA ASP A 153 -0.81 -14.26 -41.52
C ASP A 153 -0.42 -13.18 -40.50
N GLN A 154 0.87 -13.04 -40.22
CA GLN A 154 1.39 -11.98 -39.36
C GLN A 154 1.22 -10.61 -40.00
N ALA A 155 1.58 -10.45 -41.29
CA ALA A 155 1.38 -9.19 -42.00
C ALA A 155 -0.10 -8.80 -42.12
N ILE A 156 -0.98 -9.77 -42.39
CA ILE A 156 -2.44 -9.54 -42.45
C ILE A 156 -2.96 -9.14 -41.06
N TRP A 157 -2.48 -9.78 -39.99
CA TRP A 157 -2.86 -9.44 -38.62
C TRP A 157 -2.35 -8.06 -38.20
N GLU A 158 -1.11 -7.70 -38.52
CA GLU A 158 -0.54 -6.38 -38.27
C GLU A 158 -1.33 -5.28 -39.00
N ALA A 159 -1.67 -5.50 -40.27
CA ALA A 159 -2.50 -4.58 -41.05
C ALA A 159 -3.91 -4.42 -40.45
N ALA A 160 -4.53 -5.52 -40.00
CA ALA A 160 -5.83 -5.47 -39.34
C ALA A 160 -5.79 -4.73 -37.99
N MET A 161 -4.70 -4.88 -37.22
CA MET A 161 -4.52 -4.16 -35.95
C MET A 161 -4.28 -2.67 -36.16
N GLN A 162 -3.49 -2.29 -37.17
CA GLN A 162 -3.29 -0.90 -37.52
C GLN A 162 -4.60 -0.22 -37.95
N SER A 163 -5.41 -0.91 -38.77
CA SER A 163 -6.73 -0.40 -39.16
C SER A 163 -7.69 -0.24 -37.96
N LEU A 164 -7.65 -1.17 -36.99
CA LEU A 164 -8.47 -1.06 -35.79
C LEU A 164 -8.05 0.11 -34.88
N LEU A 165 -6.75 0.36 -34.74
CA LEU A 165 -6.24 1.51 -33.97
C LEU A 165 -6.59 2.84 -34.63
N GLU A 166 -6.50 2.91 -35.96
CA GLU A 166 -6.89 4.09 -36.73
C GLU A 166 -8.37 4.42 -36.54
N MET A 167 -9.24 3.39 -36.55
CA MET A 167 -10.66 3.56 -36.24
C MET A 167 -10.91 4.03 -34.80
N ASP A 168 -10.17 3.50 -33.81
CA ASP A 168 -10.25 3.93 -32.42
C ASP A 168 -9.83 5.41 -32.27
N ASP A 169 -8.79 5.84 -32.97
CA ASP A 169 -8.30 7.23 -32.97
C ASP A 169 -9.26 8.18 -33.69
N GLU A 170 -9.83 7.78 -34.83
CA GLU A 170 -10.87 8.53 -35.53
C GLU A 170 -12.14 8.68 -34.68
N GLN A 171 -12.54 7.62 -33.99
CA GLN A 171 -13.71 7.66 -33.12
C GLN A 171 -13.46 8.62 -31.96
N LYS A 172 -12.27 8.58 -31.36
CA LYS A 172 -11.88 9.55 -30.33
C LYS A 172 -11.87 10.98 -30.86
N GLN A 173 -11.33 11.24 -32.05
CA GLN A 173 -11.36 12.57 -32.66
C GLN A 173 -12.79 13.06 -32.91
N LYS A 174 -13.71 12.18 -33.32
CA LYS A 174 -15.13 12.51 -33.49
C LYS A 174 -15.83 12.80 -32.16
N GLU A 175 -15.50 12.04 -31.11
CA GLU A 175 -15.99 12.27 -29.75
C GLU A 175 -15.46 13.60 -29.17
N ASP A 176 -14.17 13.88 -29.33
CA ASP A 176 -13.53 15.14 -28.89
C ASP A 176 -14.10 16.35 -29.66
N ALA A 177 -14.33 16.22 -30.97
CA ALA A 177 -14.97 17.25 -31.79
C ALA A 177 -16.43 17.49 -31.40
N ALA A 178 -17.18 16.42 -31.10
CA ALA A 178 -18.57 16.53 -30.62
C ALA A 178 -18.65 17.12 -29.20
N ALA A 179 -17.65 16.88 -28.35
CA ALA A 179 -17.53 17.51 -27.03
C ALA A 179 -17.23 19.01 -27.14
N MET A 180 -16.37 19.43 -28.09
CA MET A 180 -16.10 20.85 -28.36
C MET A 180 -17.33 21.60 -28.94
N ASP A 181 -18.19 20.91 -29.68
CA ASP A 181 -19.44 21.49 -30.22
C ASP A 181 -20.52 21.70 -29.13
N TRP A 182 -20.37 21.10 -27.94
CA TRP A 182 -21.34 21.19 -26.84
C TRP A 182 -21.02 22.29 -25.79
N GLU A 183 -19.81 22.85 -25.77
CA GLU A 183 -19.45 23.98 -24.88
C GLU A 183 -19.86 25.36 -25.45
N GLY A 184 -20.56 25.38 -26.59
CA GLY A 184 -20.76 26.55 -27.41
C GLY A 184 -22.17 27.17 -27.49
N GLU A 185 -23.21 26.73 -26.76
CA GLU A 185 -24.49 27.49 -26.78
C GLU A 185 -25.45 27.26 -25.59
N ASN A 186 -25.71 28.35 -24.87
CA ASN A 186 -26.82 28.66 -23.96
C ASN A 186 -27.67 27.53 -23.31
N HIS A 187 -27.61 27.52 -21.98
CA HIS A 187 -28.52 26.89 -21.06
C HIS A 187 -29.92 27.54 -21.11
N ALA A 188 -30.78 27.13 -22.05
CA ALA A 188 -32.21 27.43 -22.01
C ALA A 188 -33.06 26.34 -22.70
N LEU A 189 -33.81 25.60 -21.88
CA LEU A 189 -35.00 24.79 -22.20
C LEU A 189 -34.84 23.70 -23.28
N ARG A 190 -34.58 22.45 -22.86
CA ARG A 190 -34.93 21.27 -23.65
C ARG A 190 -35.84 20.33 -22.87
N ALA A 191 -37.11 20.34 -23.28
CA ALA A 191 -38.15 19.39 -22.88
C ALA A 191 -37.78 17.94 -23.28
N PRO A 192 -38.31 16.92 -22.59
CA PRO A 192 -37.94 15.53 -22.82
C PRO A 192 -38.64 14.98 -24.08
N GLY A 193 -37.87 14.30 -24.93
CA GLY A 193 -38.43 13.46 -25.99
C GLY A 193 -37.83 13.71 -27.37
N VAL A 194 -36.60 13.25 -27.60
CA VAL A 194 -36.16 12.85 -28.94
C VAL A 194 -35.32 11.58 -28.78
N VAL A 195 -35.93 10.45 -29.15
CA VAL A 195 -35.27 9.15 -29.25
C VAL A 195 -34.47 9.16 -30.55
N ILE A 196 -33.14 9.19 -30.45
CA ILE A 196 -32.26 8.92 -31.59
C ILE A 196 -32.14 7.40 -31.69
N GLN A 197 -32.89 6.80 -32.62
CA GLN A 197 -32.71 5.41 -33.00
C GLN A 197 -31.45 5.29 -33.85
N LYS A 198 -30.33 4.89 -33.24
CA LYS A 198 -29.17 4.40 -33.99
C LYS A 198 -29.37 2.90 -34.17
N ALA A 199 -29.82 2.49 -35.36
CA ALA A 199 -29.87 1.10 -35.75
C ALA A 199 -28.43 0.59 -35.85
N THR A 200 -27.94 -0.08 -34.82
CA THR A 200 -26.75 -0.91 -34.92
C THR A 200 -27.18 -2.25 -35.51
N ASP A 201 -26.54 -2.63 -36.62
CA ASP A 201 -26.70 -3.94 -37.24
C ASP A 201 -26.47 -5.05 -36.21
N LEU A 202 -27.51 -5.86 -36.00
CA LEU A 202 -27.54 -7.01 -35.08
C LEU A 202 -26.66 -8.20 -35.54
N SER A 203 -25.79 -8.02 -36.53
CA SER A 203 -24.91 -9.08 -37.04
C SER A 203 -23.58 -9.20 -36.28
N SER A 204 -23.24 -8.24 -35.42
CA SER A 204 -22.04 -8.27 -34.58
C SER A 204 -22.37 -8.40 -33.09
N THR A 205 -23.32 -9.27 -32.75
CA THR A 205 -23.53 -9.67 -31.36
C THR A 205 -22.38 -10.60 -30.94
N MET A 206 -21.64 -10.22 -29.89
CA MET A 206 -20.68 -11.09 -29.21
C MET A 206 -21.29 -12.48 -28.99
N LEU A 207 -20.72 -13.50 -29.64
CA LEU A 207 -21.03 -14.90 -29.38
C LEU A 207 -20.48 -15.28 -28.02
N VAL A 208 -21.23 -14.97 -26.95
CA VAL A 208 -20.94 -15.48 -25.62
C VAL A 208 -21.48 -16.91 -25.55
N ASN A 209 -20.56 -17.84 -25.33
CA ASN A 209 -20.73 -19.29 -25.20
C ASN A 209 -22.11 -19.72 -24.65
N TYR A 210 -23.04 -20.10 -25.54
CA TYR A 210 -24.40 -20.58 -25.22
C TYR A 210 -24.45 -22.07 -24.86
N GLU A 211 -23.30 -22.73 -24.68
CA GLU A 211 -23.28 -24.15 -24.36
C GLU A 211 -23.65 -24.39 -22.89
N GLU A 212 -24.79 -25.03 -22.66
CA GLU A 212 -25.33 -25.38 -21.32
C GLU A 212 -24.35 -26.24 -20.49
N LYS A 213 -23.34 -26.83 -21.13
CA LYS A 213 -22.32 -27.69 -20.51
C LYS A 213 -21.48 -27.00 -19.45
N TYR A 214 -21.47 -25.66 -19.41
CA TYR A 214 -20.74 -24.87 -18.41
C TYR A 214 -21.64 -24.24 -17.34
N TRP A 215 -22.96 -24.46 -17.40
CA TRP A 215 -23.87 -23.88 -16.43
C TRP A 215 -23.89 -24.73 -15.15
N ARG A 216 -23.63 -24.10 -14.01
CA ARG A 216 -23.77 -24.76 -12.70
C ARG A 216 -25.25 -24.88 -12.37
N PRO A 217 -25.80 -26.09 -12.11
CA PRO A 217 -27.20 -26.22 -11.71
C PRO A 217 -27.42 -25.58 -10.34
N GLN A 218 -28.25 -24.55 -10.30
CA GLN A 218 -28.73 -23.92 -9.06
C GLN A 218 -29.70 -24.88 -8.38
N LYS A 219 -29.34 -25.40 -7.19
CA LYS A 219 -30.28 -26.18 -6.37
C LYS A 219 -31.35 -25.26 -5.81
N ARG A 220 -32.60 -25.45 -6.24
CA ARG A 220 -33.77 -24.86 -5.57
C ARG A 220 -33.82 -25.39 -4.13
N LYS A 221 -33.75 -24.49 -3.15
CA LYS A 221 -34.08 -24.80 -1.76
C LYS A 221 -35.61 -24.82 -1.64
N HIS A 222 -36.13 -25.95 -1.18
CA HIS A 222 -37.54 -26.12 -0.78
C HIS A 222 -37.80 -25.43 0.55
#